data_AF-A0A0P7ZF32-F1
#
_entry.id   AF-A0A0P7ZF32-F1
#
_cell.length_a   1.000
_cell.length_b   1.000
_cell.length_c   1.000
_cell.angle_alpha   90.00
_cell.angle_beta   90.00
_cell.angle_gamma   90.00
#
_symmetry.space_group_name_H-M   'P 1'
#
loop_
_entity.id
_entity.type
_entity.pdbx_description
1 polymer ?
#
loop_
_entity_poly.entity_id
_entity_poly.type
_entity_poly.pdbx_seq_one_letter_code
_entity_poly.pdbx_strand_id
1 'polypeptide(L)'
;MSGLGVIQGRVRGVMQHNVLLVNESGLPLGLLGQQYWTRKGGLNLPKGEKESSKWLKGLDAINQQASQLNKRLVAVEDREGDVFEFFKAPREKNVELIVRVYQPRNLEVVTSQVVCKLPEISPHLRDYGTERVRIYRHNREVEVTLRLRAGAVNVYPDKNLSPKKHKTQGLSLVIAQEISCVEPRTQEDLFCSEEAATWHLLTSLPIETREQVIRVTQFYALRWQVERFHYTLKSGALQVENLQFDDIHTLVNALSFYSVVGWQLFALTYAIRENSEQSARAVFDESEVMLLQNVSSKKIVSIADAVLALTKLIGFAPSKKQPFPGVKVLATAIDRLFFMKLGFLGSSGFGGS
;
A
#
# COMPACT_ATOMS: atom_id res chain seq x y z
N MET A 1 14.89 -26.70 4.22
CA MET A 1 14.14 -25.95 3.19
C MET A 1 14.81 -26.00 1.81
N SER A 2 14.21 -26.73 0.87
CA SER A 2 14.63 -26.77 -0.54
C SER A 2 13.98 -25.64 -1.36
N GLY A 3 14.53 -25.30 -2.53
CA GLY A 3 13.89 -24.37 -3.47
C GLY A 3 14.03 -22.85 -3.19
N LEU A 4 14.63 -22.42 -2.06
CA LEU A 4 14.87 -21.00 -1.80
C LEU A 4 15.90 -20.37 -2.75
N GLY A 5 15.65 -19.13 -3.17
CA GLY A 5 16.58 -18.34 -3.96
C GLY A 5 17.46 -17.42 -3.11
N VAL A 6 18.45 -16.79 -3.73
CA VAL A 6 19.27 -15.77 -3.05
C VAL A 6 18.52 -14.43 -3.04
N ILE A 7 18.37 -13.81 -1.86
CA ILE A 7 17.84 -12.45 -1.73
C ILE A 7 18.99 -11.44 -1.81
N GLN A 8 19.90 -11.53 -0.84
CA GLN A 8 21.09 -10.69 -0.73
C GLN A 8 22.20 -11.41 0.04
N GLY A 9 23.41 -11.46 -0.52
CA GLY A 9 24.54 -12.14 0.11
C GLY A 9 24.24 -13.62 0.39
N ARG A 10 24.32 -14.02 1.67
CA ARG A 10 24.00 -15.39 2.13
C ARG A 10 22.53 -15.59 2.50
N VAL A 11 21.74 -14.52 2.54
CA VAL A 11 20.31 -14.60 2.87
C VAL A 11 19.55 -15.24 1.71
N ARG A 12 18.82 -16.31 2.01
CA ARG A 12 17.96 -17.00 1.04
C ARG A 12 16.49 -16.83 1.41
N GLY A 13 15.62 -16.84 0.42
CA GLY A 13 14.18 -16.73 0.62
C GLY A 13 13.41 -16.69 -0.69
N VAL A 14 12.17 -16.20 -0.59
CA VAL A 14 11.23 -16.01 -1.69
C VAL A 14 10.93 -14.52 -1.87
N MET A 15 10.87 -14.09 -3.12
CA MET A 15 10.43 -12.74 -3.48
C MET A 15 8.91 -12.73 -3.54
N GLN A 16 8.30 -11.67 -3.01
CA GLN A 16 6.86 -11.47 -3.02
C GLN A 16 6.56 -10.07 -3.55
N HIS A 17 5.64 -9.98 -4.51
CA HIS A 17 5.11 -8.71 -5.00
C HIS A 17 3.59 -8.68 -4.78
N ASN A 18 3.10 -7.61 -4.16
CA ASN A 18 1.72 -7.49 -3.69
C ASN A 18 1.08 -6.25 -4.30
N VAL A 19 -0.15 -6.39 -4.80
CA VAL A 19 -1.03 -5.29 -5.20
C VAL A 19 -2.06 -5.09 -4.10
N LEU A 20 -1.82 -4.11 -3.23
CA LEU A 20 -2.71 -3.75 -2.12
C LEU A 20 -3.73 -2.71 -2.60
N LEU A 21 -5.02 -2.98 -2.41
CA LEU A 21 -6.10 -2.03 -2.67
C LEU A 21 -6.38 -1.22 -1.39
N VAL A 22 -6.40 0.10 -1.54
CA VAL A 22 -6.77 1.07 -0.50
C VAL A 22 -7.78 2.06 -1.06
N ASN A 23 -8.68 2.59 -0.23
CA ASN A 23 -9.54 3.70 -0.63
C ASN A 23 -8.80 5.06 -0.45
N GLU A 24 -9.50 6.16 -0.74
CA GLU A 24 -8.91 7.52 -0.70
C GLU A 24 -8.60 8.03 0.72
N SER A 25 -9.28 7.52 1.75
CA SER A 25 -8.96 7.80 3.15
C SER A 25 -7.81 6.93 3.67
N GLY A 26 -7.38 5.95 2.88
CA GLY A 26 -6.33 5.01 3.24
C GLY A 26 -6.80 3.77 3.98
N LEU A 27 -8.09 3.44 3.98
CA LEU A 27 -8.60 2.16 4.45
C LEU A 27 -8.16 1.03 3.50
N PRO A 28 -7.45 0.01 3.98
CA PRO A 28 -7.15 -1.19 3.22
C PRO A 28 -8.44 -1.97 2.88
N LEU A 29 -8.62 -2.31 1.61
CA LEU A 29 -9.80 -3.03 1.11
C LEU A 29 -9.50 -4.48 0.71
N GLY A 30 -8.22 -4.83 0.51
CA GLY A 30 -7.80 -6.19 0.18
C GLY A 30 -6.57 -6.24 -0.71
N LEU A 31 -6.24 -7.45 -1.18
CA LEU A 31 -5.17 -7.70 -2.14
C LEU A 31 -5.76 -8.08 -3.49
N LEU A 32 -5.36 -7.39 -4.56
CA LEU A 32 -5.82 -7.70 -5.93
C LEU A 32 -4.92 -8.70 -6.65
N GLY A 33 -3.67 -8.82 -6.22
CA GLY A 33 -2.71 -9.71 -6.85
C GLY A 33 -1.51 -9.96 -5.94
N GLN A 34 -1.01 -11.19 -6.00
CA GLN A 34 0.22 -11.60 -5.33
C GLN A 34 1.05 -12.45 -6.28
N GLN A 35 2.35 -12.20 -6.31
CA GLN A 35 3.29 -12.93 -7.14
C GLN A 35 4.46 -13.42 -6.29
N TYR A 36 4.93 -14.63 -6.59
CA TYR A 36 6.05 -15.27 -5.89
C TYR A 36 7.08 -15.79 -6.88
N TRP A 37 8.37 -15.58 -6.59
CA TRP A 37 9.46 -16.18 -7.35
C TRP A 37 10.73 -16.28 -6.49
N THR A 38 11.71 -17.03 -6.97
CA THR A 38 13.04 -17.13 -6.38
C THR A 38 14.12 -16.87 -7.42
N ARG A 39 15.24 -16.27 -6.97
CA ARG A 39 16.43 -16.10 -7.79
C ARG A 39 17.28 -17.36 -7.72
N LYS A 40 17.42 -18.10 -8.84
CA LYS A 40 18.20 -19.35 -8.93
C LYS A 40 17.73 -20.41 -7.91
N GLY A 41 16.42 -20.43 -7.60
CA GLY A 41 15.81 -21.37 -6.67
C GLY A 41 14.88 -22.37 -7.38
N GLY A 42 13.89 -22.88 -6.67
CA GLY A 42 12.90 -23.84 -7.18
C GLY A 42 11.67 -23.19 -7.85
N LEU A 43 11.43 -21.90 -7.63
CA LEU A 43 10.31 -21.13 -8.18
C LEU A 43 10.83 -20.01 -9.07
N ASN A 44 11.50 -20.35 -10.17
CA ASN A 44 12.07 -19.34 -11.06
C ASN A 44 11.00 -18.72 -11.97
N LEU A 45 11.24 -17.49 -12.40
CA LEU A 45 10.47 -16.90 -13.48
C LEU A 45 10.61 -17.73 -14.77
N PRO A 46 9.56 -17.81 -15.62
CA PRO A 46 9.63 -18.35 -16.97
C PRO A 46 10.83 -17.84 -17.76
N LYS A 47 11.37 -18.69 -18.65
CA LYS A 47 12.55 -18.35 -19.45
C LYS A 47 12.30 -17.07 -20.26
N GLY A 48 13.21 -16.10 -20.11
CA GLY A 48 13.13 -14.80 -20.79
C GLY A 48 12.39 -13.71 -20.02
N GLU A 49 11.72 -14.06 -18.93
CA GLU A 49 11.05 -13.08 -18.08
C GLU A 49 12.04 -12.41 -17.11
N LYS A 50 11.94 -11.07 -16.99
CA LYS A 50 12.77 -10.24 -16.10
C LYS A 50 11.99 -9.92 -14.82
N GLU A 51 12.65 -9.73 -13.67
CA GLU A 51 11.95 -9.33 -12.43
C GLU A 51 11.13 -8.03 -12.56
N SER A 52 11.50 -7.13 -13.48
CA SER A 52 10.75 -5.91 -13.78
C SER A 52 9.37 -6.17 -14.40
N SER A 53 9.08 -7.39 -14.88
CA SER A 53 7.75 -7.76 -15.36
C SER A 53 6.70 -7.81 -14.25
N LYS A 54 7.12 -7.86 -12.97
CA LYS A 54 6.24 -7.91 -11.81
C LYS A 54 5.20 -6.77 -11.83
N TRP A 55 5.61 -5.59 -12.30
CA TRP A 55 4.74 -4.42 -12.46
C TRP A 55 3.66 -4.64 -13.51
N LEU A 56 4.01 -5.18 -14.68
CA LEU A 56 3.04 -5.48 -15.75
C LEU A 56 2.04 -6.54 -15.29
N LYS A 57 2.52 -7.61 -14.63
CA LYS A 57 1.64 -8.62 -14.03
C LYS A 57 0.74 -8.05 -12.92
N GLY A 58 1.23 -7.08 -12.16
CA GLY A 58 0.43 -6.36 -11.16
C GLY A 58 -0.67 -5.54 -11.84
N LEU A 59 -0.34 -4.85 -12.93
CA LEU A 59 -1.31 -4.11 -13.74
C LEU A 59 -2.35 -5.02 -14.39
N ASP A 60 -1.96 -6.21 -14.85
CA ASP A 60 -2.90 -7.21 -15.38
C ASP A 60 -3.94 -7.63 -14.32
N ALA A 61 -3.50 -7.84 -13.07
CA ALA A 61 -4.41 -8.13 -11.95
C ALA A 61 -5.36 -6.96 -11.68
N ILE A 62 -4.88 -5.72 -11.76
CA ILE A 62 -5.71 -4.51 -11.63
C ILE A 62 -6.74 -4.44 -12.77
N ASN A 63 -6.32 -4.63 -14.02
CA ASN A 63 -7.20 -4.59 -15.20
C ASN A 63 -8.32 -5.63 -15.12
N GLN A 64 -8.01 -6.86 -14.70
CA GLN A 64 -9.01 -7.92 -14.52
C GLN A 64 -10.13 -7.48 -13.57
N GLN A 65 -9.78 -6.86 -12.44
CA GLN A 65 -10.75 -6.37 -11.47
C GLN A 65 -11.46 -5.11 -11.95
N ALA A 66 -10.73 -4.17 -12.57
CA ALA A 66 -11.28 -2.93 -13.10
C ALA A 66 -12.38 -3.16 -14.14
N SER A 67 -12.24 -4.19 -14.99
CA SER A 67 -13.24 -4.56 -16.00
C SER A 67 -14.61 -4.92 -15.41
N GLN A 68 -14.65 -5.31 -14.14
CA GLN A 68 -15.86 -5.72 -13.41
C GLN A 68 -16.40 -4.62 -12.49
N LEU A 69 -15.67 -3.52 -12.33
CA LEU A 69 -15.97 -2.48 -11.35
C LEU A 69 -16.36 -1.17 -12.03
N ASN A 70 -17.49 -0.59 -11.65
CA ASN A 70 -17.84 0.79 -12.01
C ASN A 70 -17.15 1.81 -11.08
N LYS A 71 -15.84 1.64 -10.86
CA LYS A 71 -14.99 2.49 -10.02
C LYS A 71 -13.67 2.76 -10.73
N ARG A 72 -13.06 3.91 -10.45
CA ARG A 72 -11.72 4.24 -10.97
C ARG A 72 -10.67 3.64 -10.03
N LEU A 73 -9.69 2.95 -10.59
CA LEU A 73 -8.53 2.44 -9.88
C LEU A 73 -7.30 3.25 -10.29
N VAL A 74 -6.41 3.51 -9.34
CA VAL A 74 -5.13 4.20 -9.59
C VAL A 74 -4.01 3.30 -9.12
N ALA A 75 -3.20 2.77 -10.04
CA ALA A 75 -2.02 2.00 -9.68
C ALA A 75 -0.90 2.95 -9.25
N VAL A 76 -0.41 2.79 -8.02
CA VAL A 76 0.59 3.69 -7.42
C VAL A 76 1.88 2.94 -7.18
N GLU A 77 2.95 3.34 -7.86
CA GLU A 77 4.25 2.67 -7.82
C GLU A 77 5.39 3.58 -7.34
N ASP A 78 6.39 2.99 -6.70
CA ASP A 78 7.62 3.69 -6.30
C ASP A 78 8.63 3.80 -7.46
N ARG A 79 9.86 4.18 -7.10
CA ARG A 79 10.99 4.35 -8.03
C ARG A 79 11.36 3.08 -8.79
N GLU A 80 11.14 1.90 -8.23
CA GLU A 80 11.41 0.65 -8.95
C GLU A 80 10.41 0.41 -10.10
N GLY A 81 9.24 1.05 -10.05
CA GLY A 81 8.24 1.06 -11.12
C GLY A 81 8.57 2.01 -12.28
N ASP A 82 9.69 2.75 -12.20
CA ASP A 82 10.18 3.63 -13.26
C ASP A 82 10.71 2.82 -14.48
N VAL A 83 9.78 2.20 -15.20
CA VAL A 83 10.02 1.34 -16.37
C VAL A 83 9.21 1.89 -17.55
N PHE A 84 9.87 2.20 -18.66
CA PHE A 84 9.23 2.85 -19.80
C PHE A 84 8.02 2.05 -20.35
N GLU A 85 8.16 0.74 -20.46
CA GLU A 85 7.08 -0.14 -20.94
C GLU A 85 5.83 -0.09 -20.06
N PHE A 86 5.99 0.16 -18.75
CA PHE A 86 4.85 0.26 -17.83
C PHE A 86 3.99 1.49 -18.14
N PHE A 87 4.61 2.61 -18.53
CA PHE A 87 3.87 3.82 -18.92
C PHE A 87 3.03 3.65 -20.18
N LYS A 88 3.39 2.68 -21.03
CA LYS A 88 2.69 2.37 -22.29
C LYS A 88 1.81 1.13 -22.21
N ALA A 89 1.82 0.44 -21.07
CA ALA A 89 1.08 -0.80 -20.91
C ALA A 89 -0.42 -0.55 -21.14
N PRO A 90 -1.12 -1.47 -21.83
CA PRO A 90 -2.57 -1.41 -21.97
C PRO A 90 -3.27 -1.37 -20.62
N ARG A 91 -4.31 -0.55 -20.52
CA ARG A 91 -5.09 -0.34 -19.29
C ARG A 91 -6.57 -0.34 -19.61
N GLU A 92 -7.37 -0.84 -18.69
CA GLU A 92 -8.80 -0.60 -18.71
C GLU A 92 -9.11 0.89 -18.62
N LYS A 93 -10.25 1.32 -19.17
CA LYS A 93 -10.62 2.75 -19.29
C LYS A 93 -10.72 3.48 -17.94
N ASN A 94 -10.91 2.74 -16.87
CA ASN A 94 -11.03 3.21 -15.50
C ASN A 94 -9.75 2.97 -14.67
N VAL A 95 -8.62 2.60 -15.29
CA VAL A 95 -7.33 2.39 -14.64
C VAL A 95 -6.35 3.51 -14.98
N GLU A 96 -5.92 4.22 -13.95
CA GLU A 96 -4.94 5.30 -14.02
C GLU A 96 -3.62 4.87 -13.36
N LEU A 97 -2.54 5.59 -13.64
CA LEU A 97 -1.22 5.33 -13.04
C LEU A 97 -0.72 6.55 -12.28
N ILE A 98 0.02 6.32 -11.20
CA ILE A 98 0.95 7.25 -10.56
C ILE A 98 2.25 6.50 -10.31
N VAL A 99 3.35 6.92 -10.93
CA VAL A 99 4.66 6.29 -10.76
C VAL A 99 5.67 7.33 -10.31
N ARG A 100 6.34 7.08 -9.19
CA ARG A 100 7.48 7.92 -8.82
C ARG A 100 8.66 7.60 -9.71
N VAL A 101 9.12 8.57 -10.47
CA VAL A 101 10.28 8.43 -11.35
C VAL A 101 11.53 9.06 -10.74
N TYR A 102 12.69 8.58 -11.18
CA TYR A 102 13.99 9.09 -10.75
C TYR A 102 15.06 9.04 -11.83
N GLN A 103 14.85 8.24 -12.89
CA GLN A 103 15.79 8.18 -13.99
C GLN A 103 15.84 9.54 -14.72
N PRO A 104 17.02 9.98 -15.20
CA PRO A 104 17.17 11.22 -15.94
C PRO A 104 16.65 11.08 -17.38
N ARG A 105 15.37 10.70 -17.52
CA ARG A 105 14.68 10.52 -18.80
C ARG A 105 14.49 11.85 -19.49
N ASN A 106 14.49 11.84 -20.82
CA ASN A 106 14.05 12.97 -21.61
C ASN A 106 12.51 13.05 -21.55
N LEU A 107 12.02 14.24 -21.27
CA LEU A 107 10.61 14.58 -21.18
C LEU A 107 10.37 15.78 -22.08
N GLU A 108 9.25 15.76 -22.79
CA GLU A 108 8.75 16.89 -23.57
C GLU A 108 7.58 17.51 -22.82
N VAL A 109 7.69 18.78 -22.45
CA VAL A 109 6.58 19.54 -21.88
C VAL A 109 5.62 19.90 -23.01
N VAL A 110 4.36 19.46 -22.92
CA VAL A 110 3.41 19.56 -24.04
C VAL A 110 3.09 21.00 -24.40
N THR A 111 2.96 21.88 -23.42
CA THR A 111 2.56 23.29 -23.63
C THR A 111 3.65 24.14 -24.28
N SER A 112 4.91 23.93 -23.90
CA SER A 112 6.05 24.72 -24.39
C SER A 112 6.87 23.99 -25.46
N GLN A 113 6.60 22.70 -25.70
CA GLN A 113 7.39 21.80 -26.56
C GLN A 113 8.86 21.67 -26.16
N VAL A 114 9.24 22.13 -24.96
CA VAL A 114 10.60 22.01 -24.45
C VAL A 114 10.89 20.56 -24.14
N VAL A 115 12.01 20.06 -24.67
CA VAL A 115 12.55 18.74 -24.33
C VAL A 115 13.77 18.91 -23.43
N CYS A 116 13.71 18.34 -22.24
CA CYS A 116 14.81 18.37 -21.27
C CYS A 116 14.83 17.09 -20.43
N LYS A 117 15.87 16.91 -19.62
CA LYS A 117 15.92 15.79 -18.68
C LYS A 117 15.04 16.05 -17.46
N LEU A 118 14.52 15.00 -16.84
CA LEU A 118 13.70 15.08 -15.62
C LEU A 118 14.26 16.05 -14.54
N PRO A 119 15.57 16.06 -14.20
CA PRO A 119 16.09 16.99 -13.19
C PRO A 119 15.99 18.47 -13.57
N GLU A 120 15.91 18.78 -14.87
CA GLU A 120 15.92 20.14 -15.42
C GLU A 120 14.51 20.66 -15.72
N ILE A 121 13.46 19.84 -15.55
CA ILE A 121 12.11 20.17 -16.04
C ILE A 121 11.34 21.16 -15.16
N SER A 122 11.69 21.26 -13.87
CA SER A 122 10.91 22.04 -12.89
C SER A 122 10.62 23.49 -13.29
N PRO A 123 11.54 24.26 -13.92
CA PRO A 123 11.28 25.63 -14.35
C PRO A 123 10.23 25.75 -15.47
N HIS A 124 9.95 24.66 -16.18
CA HIS A 124 9.01 24.62 -17.31
C HIS A 124 7.60 24.20 -16.89
N LEU A 125 7.37 23.93 -15.59
CA LEU A 125 6.08 23.51 -15.05
C LEU A 125 5.40 24.66 -14.30
N ARG A 126 4.07 24.66 -14.33
CA ARG A 126 3.27 25.65 -13.60
C ARG A 126 3.33 25.39 -12.10
N ASP A 127 3.43 26.45 -11.29
CA ASP A 127 3.33 26.37 -9.83
C ASP A 127 1.85 26.30 -9.39
N TYR A 128 1.53 25.34 -8.53
CA TYR A 128 0.20 25.12 -7.97
C TYR A 128 0.13 25.46 -6.48
N GLY A 129 1.22 26.00 -5.90
CA GLY A 129 1.34 26.37 -4.50
C GLY A 129 1.75 25.21 -3.61
N THR A 130 1.38 25.27 -2.34
CA THR A 130 1.77 24.28 -1.33
C THR A 130 0.61 23.44 -0.84
N GLU A 131 0.90 22.21 -0.42
CA GLU A 131 -0.07 21.30 0.19
C GLU A 131 0.57 20.55 1.36
N ARG A 132 -0.22 20.18 2.37
CA ARG A 132 0.23 19.36 3.48
C ARG A 132 -0.29 17.94 3.35
N VAL A 133 0.59 16.96 3.52
CA VAL A 133 0.22 15.54 3.53
C VAL A 133 0.86 14.83 4.71
N ARG A 134 0.19 13.79 5.21
CA ARG A 134 0.73 12.92 6.24
C ARG A 134 1.37 11.69 5.62
N ILE A 135 2.60 11.41 6.01
CA ILE A 135 3.35 10.25 5.57
C ILE A 135 3.98 9.54 6.75
N TYR A 136 4.41 8.30 6.53
CA TYR A 136 5.21 7.57 7.49
C TYR A 136 6.67 7.55 7.05
N ARG A 137 7.59 8.05 7.90
CA ARG A 137 9.04 8.01 7.68
C ARG A 137 9.78 7.83 9.00
N HIS A 138 10.94 7.17 8.98
CA HIS A 138 11.77 6.97 10.19
C HIS A 138 10.98 6.44 11.40
N ASN A 139 10.13 5.43 11.16
CA ASN A 139 9.28 4.81 12.18
C ASN A 139 8.28 5.73 12.90
N ARG A 140 7.94 6.88 12.31
CA ARG A 140 6.92 7.80 12.84
C ARG A 140 6.05 8.40 11.73
N GLU A 141 4.88 8.86 12.12
CA GLU A 141 4.02 9.67 11.25
C GLU A 141 4.50 11.13 11.31
N VAL A 142 4.58 11.77 10.15
CA VAL A 142 4.98 13.17 10.01
C VAL A 142 4.02 13.90 9.09
N GLU A 143 3.87 15.20 9.29
CA GLU A 143 3.18 16.08 8.35
C GLU A 143 4.22 16.85 7.54
N VAL A 144 4.22 16.65 6.22
CA VAL A 144 5.13 17.33 5.29
C VAL A 144 4.38 18.38 4.51
N THR A 145 5.00 19.56 4.35
CA THR A 145 4.53 20.59 3.43
C THR A 145 5.31 20.47 2.13
N LEU A 146 4.57 20.34 1.02
CA LEU A 146 5.10 20.12 -0.31
C LEU A 146 4.79 21.32 -1.20
N ARG A 147 5.77 21.83 -1.94
CA ARG A 147 5.54 22.76 -3.06
C ARG A 147 5.27 21.98 -4.33
N LEU A 148 4.16 22.28 -4.99
CA LEU A 148 3.64 21.52 -6.11
C LEU A 148 3.85 22.28 -7.42
N ARG A 149 4.46 21.60 -8.39
CA ARG A 149 4.50 22.05 -9.79
C ARG A 149 4.00 20.94 -10.70
N ALA A 150 3.27 21.29 -11.75
CA ALA A 150 2.75 20.27 -12.67
C ALA A 150 2.65 20.75 -14.11
N GLY A 151 2.59 19.79 -15.03
CA GLY A 151 2.34 20.01 -16.44
C GLY A 151 2.18 18.70 -17.23
N ALA A 152 1.49 18.78 -18.36
CA ALA A 152 1.38 17.66 -19.30
C ALA A 152 2.74 17.38 -19.95
N VAL A 153 3.13 16.10 -20.00
CA VAL A 153 4.43 15.68 -20.53
C VAL A 153 4.32 14.44 -21.41
N ASN A 154 5.22 14.31 -22.38
CA ASN A 154 5.46 13.07 -23.10
C ASN A 154 6.82 12.49 -22.67
N VAL A 155 6.84 11.20 -22.34
CA VAL A 155 8.04 10.49 -21.90
C VAL A 155 8.71 9.87 -23.12
N TYR A 156 10.00 10.12 -23.29
CA TYR A 156 10.75 9.55 -24.38
C TYR A 156 11.17 8.11 -24.03
N PRO A 157 11.18 7.20 -25.01
CA PRO A 157 11.64 5.83 -24.81
C PRO A 157 13.14 5.76 -24.54
N ASP A 158 13.60 4.58 -24.10
CA ASP A 158 15.03 4.28 -24.02
C ASP A 158 15.71 4.37 -25.40
N LYS A 159 17.05 4.48 -25.41
CA LYS A 159 17.89 4.85 -26.56
C LYS A 159 17.66 4.04 -27.85
N ASN A 160 17.11 2.83 -27.75
CA ASN A 160 16.96 1.90 -28.87
C ASN A 160 15.66 2.10 -29.68
N LEU A 161 14.78 3.02 -29.26
CA LEU A 161 13.52 3.30 -29.94
C LEU A 161 13.50 4.72 -30.48
N SER A 162 12.91 4.91 -31.67
CA SER A 162 12.73 6.24 -32.25
C SER A 162 11.82 7.09 -31.33
N PRO A 163 12.30 8.24 -30.80
CA PRO A 163 11.51 9.01 -29.84
C PRO A 163 10.22 9.57 -30.42
N LYS A 164 10.25 10.08 -31.66
CA LYS A 164 9.07 10.64 -32.32
C LYS A 164 7.93 9.62 -32.48
N LYS A 165 8.27 8.35 -32.67
CA LYS A 165 7.28 7.27 -32.90
C LYS A 165 6.79 6.63 -31.61
N HIS A 166 7.63 6.57 -30.58
CA HIS A 166 7.37 5.71 -29.42
C HIS A 166 7.15 6.47 -28.12
N LYS A 167 7.35 7.80 -28.07
CA LYS A 167 7.05 8.60 -26.88
C LYS A 167 5.62 8.36 -26.39
N THR A 168 5.42 8.46 -25.08
CA THR A 168 4.09 8.36 -24.49
C THR A 168 3.22 9.54 -24.93
N GLN A 169 1.91 9.42 -24.73
CA GLN A 169 0.94 10.51 -24.86
C GLN A 169 -0.02 10.47 -23.68
N GLY A 170 -0.57 11.62 -23.30
CA GLY A 170 -1.58 11.71 -22.26
C GLY A 170 -1.06 11.46 -20.84
N LEU A 171 0.22 11.73 -20.58
CA LEU A 171 0.77 11.74 -19.23
C LEU A 171 0.98 13.17 -18.72
N SER A 172 1.07 13.27 -17.41
CA SER A 172 1.34 14.47 -16.66
C SER A 172 2.47 14.21 -15.67
N LEU A 173 3.25 15.24 -15.38
CA LEU A 173 4.25 15.21 -14.32
C LEU A 173 3.79 16.13 -13.19
N VAL A 174 3.78 15.60 -11.97
CA VAL A 174 3.65 16.38 -10.73
C VAL A 174 4.97 16.30 -9.98
N ILE A 175 5.59 17.45 -9.73
CA ILE A 175 6.75 17.60 -8.84
C ILE A 175 6.25 18.10 -7.50
N ALA A 176 6.42 17.29 -6.46
CA ALA A 176 6.15 17.66 -5.08
C ALA A 176 7.47 17.74 -4.30
N GLN A 177 7.91 18.96 -4.00
CA GLN A 177 9.16 19.25 -3.31
C GLN A 177 8.89 19.52 -1.83
N GLU A 178 9.48 18.74 -0.93
CA GLU A 178 9.41 18.98 0.51
C GLU A 178 10.09 20.30 0.88
N ILE A 179 9.37 21.14 1.62
CA ILE A 179 9.85 22.45 2.10
C ILE A 179 9.71 22.63 3.62
N SER A 180 9.01 21.72 4.30
CA SER A 180 8.86 21.67 5.76
C SER A 180 8.36 20.29 6.18
N CYS A 181 8.72 19.86 7.39
CA CYS A 181 8.25 18.63 8.00
C CYS A 181 8.12 18.82 9.52
N VAL A 182 6.99 18.43 10.10
CA VAL A 182 6.76 18.51 11.54
C VAL A 182 6.22 17.21 12.11
N GLU A 183 6.46 16.97 13.41
CA GLU A 183 5.74 15.96 14.17
C GLU A 183 4.32 16.48 14.47
N PRO A 184 3.23 15.78 14.09
CA PRO A 184 1.88 16.34 14.13
C PRO A 184 1.34 16.68 15.53
N ARG A 185 1.83 16.05 16.59
CA ARG A 185 1.34 16.19 17.98
C ARG A 185 2.14 17.21 18.78
N THR A 186 3.45 17.20 18.70
CA THR A 186 4.38 18.07 19.42
C THR A 186 4.71 19.34 18.63
N GLN A 187 4.44 19.35 17.32
CA GLN A 187 4.85 20.41 16.40
C GLN A 187 6.38 20.60 16.37
N GLU A 188 7.14 19.55 16.71
CA GLU A 188 8.59 19.52 16.58
C GLU A 188 8.98 19.65 15.10
N ASP A 189 9.90 20.56 14.79
CA ASP A 189 10.46 20.71 13.45
C ASP A 189 11.44 19.57 13.15
N LEU A 190 11.14 18.81 12.11
CA LEU A 190 11.90 17.66 11.64
C LEU A 190 12.44 17.90 10.21
N PHE A 191 12.41 19.14 9.73
CA PHE A 191 12.87 19.47 8.39
C PHE A 191 14.39 19.56 8.30
N CYS A 192 14.96 18.85 7.33
CA CYS A 192 16.35 18.95 6.95
C CYS A 192 16.42 19.17 5.44
N SER A 193 17.00 20.30 5.01
CA SER A 193 17.07 20.66 3.59
C SER A 193 17.92 19.68 2.76
N GLU A 194 18.96 19.09 3.35
CA GLU A 194 19.84 18.11 2.69
C GLU A 194 19.13 16.77 2.45
N GLU A 195 18.15 16.43 3.29
CA GLU A 195 17.36 15.19 3.21
C GLU A 195 15.99 15.40 2.56
N ALA A 196 15.64 16.64 2.20
CA ALA A 196 14.32 17.01 1.70
C ALA A 196 13.94 16.22 0.46
N ALA A 197 12.82 15.49 0.54
CA ALA A 197 12.41 14.64 -0.56
C ALA A 197 11.79 15.47 -1.70
N THR A 198 12.22 15.20 -2.93
CA THR A 198 11.49 15.61 -4.14
C THR A 198 10.84 14.39 -4.77
N TRP A 199 9.52 14.46 -4.99
CA TRP A 199 8.74 13.43 -5.65
C TRP A 199 8.45 13.88 -7.08
N HIS A 200 9.00 13.18 -8.05
CA HIS A 200 8.63 13.33 -9.46
C HIS A 200 7.62 12.23 -9.77
N LEU A 201 6.35 12.60 -9.94
CA LEU A 201 5.23 11.68 -10.10
C LEU A 201 4.71 11.77 -11.52
N LEU A 202 5.00 10.77 -12.34
CA LEU A 202 4.31 10.61 -13.62
C LEU A 202 2.93 10.03 -13.38
N THR A 203 1.92 10.64 -13.97
CA THR A 203 0.54 10.23 -13.78
C THR A 203 -0.26 10.31 -15.08
N SER A 204 -1.27 9.47 -15.23
CA SER A 204 -2.28 9.64 -16.29
C SER A 204 -3.54 10.37 -15.81
N LEU A 205 -3.63 10.67 -14.51
CA LEU A 205 -4.69 11.51 -13.98
C LEU A 205 -4.62 12.94 -14.56
N PRO A 206 -5.77 13.62 -14.71
CA PRO A 206 -5.81 15.02 -15.10
C PRO A 206 -5.15 15.91 -14.03
N ILE A 207 -4.59 17.06 -14.47
CA ILE A 207 -3.89 18.05 -13.62
C ILE A 207 -4.29 19.51 -13.92
N GLU A 208 -5.44 19.71 -14.53
CA GLU A 208 -5.97 21.01 -14.96
C GLU A 208 -6.18 21.97 -13.79
N THR A 209 -6.60 21.45 -12.63
CA THR A 209 -6.87 22.24 -11.42
C THR A 209 -5.89 21.92 -10.29
N ARG A 210 -5.80 22.83 -9.32
CA ARG A 210 -4.98 22.63 -8.12
C ARG A 210 -5.42 21.42 -7.32
N GLU A 211 -6.72 21.20 -7.20
CA GLU A 211 -7.32 20.08 -6.48
C GLU A 211 -6.92 18.75 -7.12
N GLN A 212 -6.83 18.70 -8.46
CA GLN A 212 -6.37 17.52 -9.18
C GLN A 212 -4.88 17.23 -8.92
N VAL A 213 -4.02 18.25 -8.91
CA VAL A 213 -2.59 18.11 -8.56
C VAL A 213 -2.42 17.64 -7.11
N ILE A 214 -3.18 18.23 -6.18
CA ILE A 214 -3.22 17.81 -4.77
C ILE A 214 -3.62 16.35 -4.65
N ARG A 215 -4.66 15.90 -5.38
CA ARG A 215 -5.13 14.52 -5.34
C ARG A 215 -4.07 13.51 -5.78
N VAL A 216 -3.29 13.82 -6.81
CA VAL A 216 -2.14 12.98 -7.23
C VAL A 216 -1.13 12.84 -6.09
N THR A 217 -0.80 13.96 -5.43
CA THR A 217 0.12 13.97 -4.30
C THR A 217 -0.43 13.20 -3.09
N GLN A 218 -1.71 13.34 -2.78
CA GLN A 218 -2.38 12.61 -1.69
C GLN A 218 -2.41 11.10 -1.95
N PHE A 219 -2.74 10.67 -3.17
CA PHE A 219 -2.68 9.25 -3.53
C PHE A 219 -1.28 8.67 -3.38
N TYR A 220 -0.24 9.39 -3.84
CA TYR A 220 1.14 8.94 -3.64
C TYR A 220 1.55 8.93 -2.16
N ALA A 221 1.03 9.84 -1.33
CA ALA A 221 1.27 9.86 0.10
C ALA A 221 0.73 8.63 0.84
N LEU A 222 -0.20 7.85 0.24
CA LEU A 222 -0.69 6.59 0.80
C LEU A 222 0.17 5.37 0.44
N ARG A 223 1.14 5.50 -0.47
CA ARG A 223 1.94 4.37 -0.97
C ARG A 223 2.65 3.57 0.14
N TRP A 224 3.10 4.23 1.21
CA TRP A 224 3.79 3.55 2.33
C TRP A 224 2.92 2.48 3.03
N GLN A 225 1.60 2.48 2.82
CA GLN A 225 0.72 1.46 3.39
C GLN A 225 1.09 0.03 2.97
N VAL A 226 1.60 -0.17 1.76
CA VAL A 226 2.06 -1.50 1.33
C VAL A 226 3.25 -1.98 2.17
N GLU A 227 4.15 -1.07 2.57
CA GLU A 227 5.26 -1.38 3.47
C GLU A 227 4.77 -1.69 4.88
N ARG A 228 3.73 -0.98 5.35
CA ARG A 228 3.09 -1.31 6.63
C ARG A 228 2.41 -2.66 6.59
N PHE A 229 1.76 -3.00 5.49
CA PHE A 229 1.21 -4.33 5.29
C PHE A 229 2.32 -5.40 5.35
N HIS A 230 3.45 -5.20 4.68
CA HIS A 230 4.60 -6.12 4.79
C HIS A 230 5.16 -6.19 6.21
N TYR A 231 5.20 -5.08 6.94
CA TYR A 231 5.56 -5.07 8.37
C TYR A 231 4.59 -5.92 9.19
N THR A 232 3.27 -5.83 8.97
CA THR A 232 2.25 -6.66 9.62
C THR A 232 2.48 -8.16 9.37
N LEU A 233 2.83 -8.54 8.14
CA LEU A 233 3.15 -9.93 7.81
C LEU A 233 4.42 -10.42 8.54
N LYS A 234 5.44 -9.57 8.59
CA LYS A 234 6.75 -9.91 9.16
C LYS A 234 6.78 -9.66 10.67
N SER A 235 7.73 -8.85 11.15
CA SER A 235 8.00 -8.62 12.57
C SER A 235 6.91 -7.86 13.32
N GLY A 236 5.93 -7.27 12.63
CA GLY A 236 4.87 -6.46 13.23
C GLY A 236 3.75 -7.27 13.89
N ALA A 237 3.37 -8.42 13.34
CA ALA A 237 2.28 -9.23 13.88
C ALA A 237 2.44 -10.73 13.59
N LEU A 238 2.40 -11.12 12.31
CA LEU A 238 2.23 -12.52 11.91
C LEU A 238 3.52 -13.33 11.86
N GLN A 239 4.68 -12.68 11.88
CA GLN A 239 6.00 -13.32 11.97
C GLN A 239 6.21 -14.41 10.90
N VAL A 240 5.76 -14.18 9.66
CA VAL A 240 5.85 -15.19 8.60
C VAL A 240 7.29 -15.63 8.26
N GLU A 241 8.28 -14.82 8.62
CA GLU A 241 9.71 -15.15 8.45
C GLU A 241 10.21 -16.21 9.47
N ASN A 242 9.43 -16.50 10.52
CA ASN A 242 9.72 -17.55 11.50
C ASN A 242 9.14 -18.92 11.12
N LEU A 243 8.39 -19.02 10.01
CA LEU A 243 7.80 -20.27 9.54
C LEU A 243 8.89 -21.25 9.10
N GLN A 244 8.88 -22.47 9.64
CA GLN A 244 9.90 -23.50 9.40
C GLN A 244 9.36 -24.63 8.50
N PHE A 245 8.91 -24.29 7.29
CA PHE A 245 8.52 -25.29 6.30
C PHE A 245 9.75 -25.86 5.56
N ASP A 246 9.69 -27.12 5.13
CA ASP A 246 10.77 -27.77 4.39
C ASP A 246 10.67 -27.61 2.87
N ASP A 247 9.48 -27.26 2.39
CA ASP A 247 9.14 -27.10 0.98
C ASP A 247 8.70 -25.66 0.67
N ILE A 248 9.10 -25.16 -0.50
CA ILE A 248 8.81 -23.79 -0.93
C ILE A 248 7.36 -23.59 -1.35
N HIS A 249 6.70 -24.60 -1.95
CA HIS A 249 5.30 -24.47 -2.33
C HIS A 249 4.41 -24.36 -1.08
N THR A 250 4.72 -25.15 -0.05
CA THR A 250 4.07 -25.09 1.25
C THR A 250 4.27 -23.74 1.92
N LEU A 251 5.49 -23.19 1.88
CA LEU A 251 5.74 -21.82 2.35
C LEU A 251 4.91 -20.79 1.58
N VAL A 252 4.86 -20.85 0.25
CA VAL A 252 4.08 -19.91 -0.57
C VAL A 252 2.59 -19.99 -0.27
N ASN A 253 2.05 -21.21 -0.10
CA ASN A 253 0.65 -21.41 0.28
C ASN A 253 0.36 -20.79 1.66
N ALA A 254 1.25 -21.03 2.63
CA ALA A 254 1.14 -20.40 3.95
C ALA A 254 1.23 -18.87 3.85
N LEU A 255 2.20 -18.33 3.11
CA LEU A 255 2.35 -16.88 2.91
C LEU A 255 1.11 -16.25 2.26
N SER A 256 0.46 -16.95 1.33
CA SER A 256 -0.77 -16.50 0.69
C SER A 256 -1.91 -16.44 1.72
N PHE A 257 -2.05 -17.48 2.54
CA PHE A 257 -3.03 -17.50 3.64
C PHE A 257 -2.77 -16.39 4.68
N TYR A 258 -1.52 -16.26 5.15
CA TYR A 258 -1.13 -15.17 6.06
C TYR A 258 -1.32 -13.79 5.44
N SER A 259 -1.25 -13.65 4.11
CA SER A 259 -1.53 -12.39 3.44
C SER A 259 -3.00 -11.99 3.55
N VAL A 260 -3.92 -12.97 3.50
CA VAL A 260 -5.35 -12.76 3.76
C VAL A 260 -5.58 -12.26 5.18
N VAL A 261 -5.05 -12.98 6.17
CA VAL A 261 -5.16 -12.59 7.59
C VAL A 261 -4.50 -11.23 7.84
N GLY A 262 -3.34 -11.01 7.23
CA GLY A 262 -2.55 -9.79 7.39
C GLY A 262 -3.25 -8.55 6.89
N TRP A 263 -3.95 -8.61 5.74
CA TRP A 263 -4.66 -7.44 5.25
C TRP A 263 -5.92 -7.17 6.08
N GLN A 264 -6.60 -8.21 6.58
CA GLN A 264 -7.77 -8.03 7.47
C GLN A 264 -7.38 -7.38 8.80
N LEU A 265 -6.27 -7.83 9.40
CA LEU A 265 -5.67 -7.19 10.58
C LEU A 265 -5.30 -5.74 10.31
N PHE A 266 -4.74 -5.49 9.14
CA PHE A 266 -4.36 -4.16 8.70
C PHE A 266 -5.59 -3.27 8.49
N ALA A 267 -6.64 -3.78 7.84
CA ALA A 267 -7.90 -3.10 7.63
C ALA A 267 -8.61 -2.75 8.95
N LEU A 268 -8.68 -3.69 9.90
CA LEU A 268 -9.24 -3.43 11.23
C LEU A 268 -8.49 -2.29 11.95
N THR A 269 -7.14 -2.28 11.85
CA THR A 269 -6.32 -1.22 12.45
C THR A 269 -6.65 0.17 11.87
N TYR A 270 -7.00 0.25 10.59
CA TYR A 270 -7.30 1.50 9.90
C TYR A 270 -8.77 1.90 10.05
N ALA A 271 -9.70 0.94 10.08
CA ALA A 271 -11.12 1.20 10.33
C ALA A 271 -11.33 1.91 11.67
N ILE A 272 -10.60 1.50 12.73
CA ILE A 272 -10.63 2.16 14.04
C ILE A 272 -10.14 3.61 13.96
N ARG A 273 -9.13 3.88 13.13
CA ARG A 273 -8.54 5.22 12.98
C ARG A 273 -9.40 6.15 12.15
N GLU A 274 -10.09 5.59 11.15
CA GLU A 274 -10.96 6.33 10.25
C GLU A 274 -12.28 6.70 10.95
N ASN A 275 -12.97 5.72 11.54
CA ASN A 275 -14.21 5.94 12.27
C ASN A 275 -14.45 4.88 13.35
N SER A 276 -13.96 5.16 14.56
CA SER A 276 -14.10 4.26 15.70
C SER A 276 -15.56 3.99 16.12
N GLU A 277 -16.47 4.93 15.82
CA GLU A 277 -17.89 4.87 16.20
C GLU A 277 -18.77 4.16 15.16
N GLN A 278 -18.21 3.76 14.02
CA GLN A 278 -18.93 2.94 13.04
C GLN A 278 -19.43 1.64 13.69
N SER A 279 -20.57 1.14 13.22
CA SER A 279 -21.16 -0.10 13.73
C SER A 279 -20.17 -1.27 13.71
N ALA A 280 -20.07 -2.01 14.82
CA ALA A 280 -19.26 -3.23 14.92
C ALA A 280 -19.60 -4.26 13.84
N ARG A 281 -20.88 -4.32 13.44
CA ARG A 281 -21.39 -5.25 12.42
C ARG A 281 -20.89 -4.96 11.01
N ALA A 282 -20.24 -3.81 10.79
CA ALA A 282 -19.58 -3.53 9.52
C ALA A 282 -18.27 -4.32 9.35
N VAL A 283 -17.70 -4.84 10.45
CA VAL A 283 -16.38 -5.51 10.45
C VAL A 283 -16.42 -6.90 11.10
N PHE A 284 -17.24 -7.07 12.14
CA PHE A 284 -17.40 -8.33 12.87
C PHE A 284 -18.74 -8.99 12.51
N ASP A 285 -18.76 -10.31 12.41
CA ASP A 285 -20.01 -11.04 12.19
C ASP A 285 -20.88 -11.07 13.47
N GLU A 286 -22.15 -11.47 13.34
CA GLU A 286 -23.07 -11.48 14.49
C GLU A 286 -22.61 -12.41 15.62
N SER A 287 -22.00 -13.55 15.28
CA SER A 287 -21.51 -14.53 16.25
C SER A 287 -20.31 -13.98 17.04
N GLU A 288 -19.43 -13.22 16.39
CA GLU A 288 -18.28 -12.56 16.98
C GLU A 288 -18.72 -11.43 17.91
N VAL A 289 -19.69 -10.62 17.47
CA VAL A 289 -20.27 -9.57 18.31
C VAL A 289 -20.91 -10.19 19.56
N MET A 290 -21.70 -11.25 19.43
CA MET A 290 -22.31 -11.95 20.56
C MET A 290 -21.27 -12.53 21.52
N LEU A 291 -20.25 -13.20 20.98
CA LEU A 291 -19.17 -13.78 21.78
C LEU A 291 -18.41 -12.70 22.55
N LEU A 292 -18.05 -11.61 21.89
CA LEU A 292 -17.36 -10.48 22.53
C LEU A 292 -18.24 -9.78 23.58
N GLN A 293 -19.56 -9.70 23.36
CA GLN A 293 -20.49 -9.18 24.36
C GLN A 293 -20.52 -10.07 25.61
N ASN A 294 -20.57 -11.39 25.41
CA ASN A 294 -20.57 -12.37 26.51
C ASN A 294 -19.28 -12.30 27.34
N VAL A 295 -18.12 -12.23 26.67
CA VAL A 295 -16.83 -12.21 27.38
C VAL A 295 -16.53 -10.85 28.03
N SER A 296 -16.94 -9.75 27.41
CA SER A 296 -16.71 -8.41 27.97
C SER A 296 -17.76 -7.98 28.98
N SER A 297 -18.92 -8.63 29.00
CA SER A 297 -20.14 -8.24 29.73
C SER A 297 -20.58 -6.80 29.41
N LYS A 298 -20.30 -6.34 28.19
CA LYS A 298 -20.65 -5.00 27.70
C LYS A 298 -21.40 -5.11 26.39
N LYS A 299 -22.31 -4.17 26.15
CA LYS A 299 -22.94 -4.01 24.85
C LYS A 299 -21.88 -3.57 23.84
N ILE A 300 -21.86 -4.21 22.68
CA ILE A 300 -20.97 -3.86 21.57
C ILE A 300 -21.83 -3.22 20.49
N VAL A 301 -21.62 -1.93 20.27
CA VAL A 301 -22.31 -1.14 19.24
C VAL A 301 -21.32 -0.73 18.16
N SER A 302 -20.14 -0.23 18.56
CA SER A 302 -19.13 0.31 17.65
C SER A 302 -17.93 -0.62 17.44
N ILE A 303 -17.14 -0.33 16.39
CA ILE A 303 -15.85 -0.99 16.16
C ILE A 303 -14.93 -0.76 17.38
N ALA A 304 -14.96 0.41 18.00
CA ALA A 304 -14.23 0.69 19.24
C ALA A 304 -14.60 -0.29 20.36
N ASP A 305 -15.90 -0.49 20.61
CA ASP A 305 -16.38 -1.43 21.64
C ASP A 305 -15.87 -2.85 21.36
N ALA A 306 -16.02 -3.30 20.10
CA ALA A 306 -15.62 -4.64 19.68
C ALA A 306 -14.12 -4.86 19.87
N VAL A 307 -13.30 -3.90 19.45
CA VAL A 307 -11.84 -3.98 19.54
C VAL A 307 -11.35 -3.93 20.99
N LEU A 308 -11.94 -3.08 21.83
CA LEU A 308 -11.59 -3.03 23.24
C LEU A 308 -12.02 -4.31 23.98
N ALA A 309 -13.20 -4.86 23.67
CA ALA A 309 -13.64 -6.16 24.18
C ALA A 309 -12.69 -7.30 23.76
N LEU A 310 -12.30 -7.32 22.49
CA LEU A 310 -11.37 -8.28 21.90
C LEU A 310 -9.99 -8.21 22.55
N THR A 311 -9.45 -7.01 22.74
CA THR A 311 -8.10 -6.84 23.29
C THR A 311 -8.06 -6.98 24.82
N LYS A 312 -9.19 -6.84 25.51
CA LYS A 312 -9.32 -7.23 26.92
C LYS A 312 -9.01 -8.72 27.13
N LEU A 313 -9.31 -9.58 26.14
CA LEU A 313 -9.00 -11.02 26.19
C LEU A 313 -7.52 -11.30 26.45
N ILE A 314 -6.64 -10.38 26.05
CA ILE A 314 -5.17 -10.50 26.18
C ILE A 314 -4.59 -9.50 27.19
N GLY A 315 -5.42 -8.81 27.98
CA GLY A 315 -4.99 -7.89 29.02
C GLY A 315 -4.55 -6.51 28.52
N PHE A 316 -4.96 -6.09 27.31
CA PHE A 316 -4.71 -4.72 26.87
C PHE A 316 -5.49 -3.71 27.72
N ALA A 317 -4.81 -2.68 28.21
CA ALA A 317 -5.39 -1.57 28.95
C ALA A 317 -5.22 -0.26 28.15
N PRO A 318 -6.31 0.37 27.67
CA PRO A 318 -6.23 1.62 26.94
C PRO A 318 -5.74 2.77 27.83
N SER A 319 -5.01 3.71 27.25
CA SER A 319 -4.53 4.92 27.94
C SER A 319 -4.82 6.18 27.12
N LYS A 320 -4.70 7.38 27.71
CA LYS A 320 -4.85 8.64 26.97
C LYS A 320 -3.86 8.76 25.79
N LYS A 321 -2.65 8.20 25.93
CA LYS A 321 -1.61 8.22 24.88
C LYS A 321 -1.82 7.13 23.82
N GLN A 322 -2.45 6.02 24.20
CA GLN A 322 -2.73 4.88 23.35
C GLN A 322 -4.16 4.37 23.64
N PRO A 323 -5.19 5.00 23.05
CA PRO A 323 -6.58 4.61 23.28
C PRO A 323 -6.92 3.28 22.59
N PHE A 324 -6.19 2.93 21.53
CA PHE A 324 -6.42 1.74 20.72
C PHE A 324 -5.17 0.85 20.62
N PRO A 325 -5.34 -0.47 20.46
CA PRO A 325 -4.23 -1.41 20.34
C PRO A 325 -3.41 -1.19 19.06
N GLY A 326 -2.13 -1.55 19.11
CA GLY A 326 -1.31 -1.70 17.92
C GLY A 326 -1.61 -3.03 17.19
N VAL A 327 -1.13 -3.16 15.95
CA VAL A 327 -1.38 -4.35 15.12
C VAL A 327 -0.94 -5.67 15.78
N LYS A 328 0.16 -5.66 16.55
CA LYS A 328 0.64 -6.83 17.29
C LYS A 328 -0.37 -7.33 18.33
N VAL A 329 -0.94 -6.39 19.09
CA VAL A 329 -1.94 -6.65 20.14
C VAL A 329 -3.22 -7.18 19.49
N LEU A 330 -3.65 -6.57 18.38
CA LEU A 330 -4.80 -7.05 17.61
C LEU A 330 -4.61 -8.48 17.08
N ALA A 331 -3.43 -8.79 16.52
CA ALA A 331 -3.14 -10.13 16.00
C ALA A 331 -3.27 -11.22 17.08
N THR A 332 -2.67 -10.99 18.26
CA THR A 332 -2.78 -11.94 19.39
C THR A 332 -4.21 -12.04 19.92
N ALA A 333 -4.97 -10.94 19.91
CA ALA A 333 -6.35 -10.95 20.37
C ALA A 333 -7.27 -11.73 19.41
N ILE A 334 -7.08 -11.58 18.09
CA ILE A 334 -7.85 -12.32 17.07
C ILE A 334 -7.55 -13.82 17.15
N ASP A 335 -6.31 -14.22 17.39
CA ASP A 335 -5.95 -15.61 17.61
C ASP A 335 -6.73 -16.21 18.81
N ARG A 336 -6.80 -15.48 19.94
CA ARG A 336 -7.64 -15.90 21.08
C ARG A 336 -9.12 -15.97 20.73
N LEU A 337 -9.64 -15.00 19.98
CA LEU A 337 -11.05 -15.00 19.56
C LEU A 337 -11.39 -16.22 18.72
N PHE A 338 -10.49 -16.62 17.80
CA PHE A 338 -10.67 -17.80 16.96
C PHE A 338 -10.85 -19.08 17.81
N PHE A 339 -9.97 -19.31 18.79
CA PHE A 339 -10.10 -20.46 19.69
C PHE A 339 -11.39 -20.42 20.54
N MET A 340 -11.80 -19.23 20.99
CA MET A 340 -13.08 -19.08 21.70
C MET A 340 -14.28 -19.36 20.80
N LYS A 341 -14.25 -18.91 19.54
CA LYS A 341 -15.31 -19.14 18.55
C LYS A 341 -15.47 -20.63 18.25
N LEU A 342 -14.37 -21.38 18.12
CA LEU A 342 -14.42 -22.84 17.96
C LEU A 342 -15.11 -23.52 19.14
N GLY A 343 -14.79 -23.11 20.38
CA GLY A 343 -15.46 -23.62 21.57
C GLY A 343 -16.95 -23.29 21.62
N PHE A 344 -17.32 -22.05 21.26
CA PHE A 344 -18.70 -21.58 21.23
C PHE A 344 -19.55 -22.28 20.17
N LEU A 345 -19.02 -22.48 18.96
CA LEU A 345 -19.71 -23.22 17.91
C LEU A 345 -19.84 -24.70 18.26
N GLY A 346 -18.81 -25.28 18.91
CA GLY A 346 -18.86 -26.63 19.45
C GLY A 346 -19.99 -26.80 20.47
N SER A 347 -20.11 -25.90 21.45
CA SER A 347 -21.19 -25.98 22.46
C SER A 347 -22.59 -25.69 21.90
N SER A 348 -22.69 -24.80 20.90
CA SER A 348 -23.97 -24.48 20.24
C SER A 348 -24.48 -25.61 19.34
N GLY A 349 -23.58 -26.44 18.79
CA GLY A 349 -23.93 -27.61 17.99
C GLY A 349 -24.40 -28.83 18.79
N PHE A 350 -24.09 -28.90 20.09
CA PHE A 350 -24.53 -29.97 20.99
C PHE A 350 -25.80 -29.61 21.80
N GLY A 351 -26.31 -28.37 21.69
CA GLY A 351 -27.49 -27.90 22.42
C GLY A 351 -28.82 -28.08 21.69
N GLY A 352 -28.82 -28.73 20.53
CA GLY A 352 -30.01 -28.96 19.69
C GLY A 352 -30.19 -30.43 19.37
N SER A 353 -30.53 -31.23 20.37
CA SER A 353 -31.07 -32.59 20.22
C SER A 353 -32.00 -32.91 21.38
#